data_AF-A0A3B9K4L9-F1
#
_entry.id   AF-A0A3B9K4L9-F1
#
_cell.length_a   1.000
_cell.length_b   1.000
_cell.length_c   1.000
_cell.angle_alpha   90.00
_cell.angle_beta   90.00
_cell.angle_gamma   90.00
#
_symmetry.space_group_name_H-M   'P 1'
#
loop_
_entity.id
_entity.type
_entity.pdbx_description
1 polymer ?
#
loop_
_entity_poly.entity_id
_entity_poly.type
_entity_poly.pdbx_seq_one_letter_code
_entity_poly.pdbx_strand_id
1 'polypeptide(L)'
;LNLQMKYRRLGKTEIFVSEIGFGAWGIGGISKGATSYGPTDDSSSIRALNYALDRGINFFDTSNVYGEGHSESLIGKTFLKVRDRVLIATKVGLINYEEPADFSIKNLSTSLQGSLKRLKTDYIDLLQLHNPSPYIIQHNHDIMTWVDRLKKKGVIRAFGVSIRSPKEGIGAIEQLKAESIQVNLNLLDHRA
;
A
#
# COMPACT_ATOMS: atom_id res chain seq x y z
N LEU A 1 10.58 -27.07 -14.93
CA LEU A 1 9.93 -26.86 -13.61
C LEU A 1 8.63 -26.08 -13.84
N ASN A 2 7.46 -26.71 -13.73
CA ASN A 2 6.19 -25.98 -13.67
C ASN A 2 6.05 -25.40 -12.26
N LEU A 3 6.59 -24.21 -12.04
CA LEU A 3 6.45 -23.51 -10.76
C LEU A 3 5.06 -22.88 -10.72
N GLN A 4 4.15 -23.50 -9.97
CA GLN A 4 2.85 -22.92 -9.64
C GLN A 4 3.02 -21.81 -8.59
N MET A 5 2.22 -20.74 -8.70
CA MET A 5 2.22 -19.65 -7.71
C MET A 5 1.86 -20.18 -6.32
N LYS A 6 2.67 -19.83 -5.31
CA LYS A 6 2.37 -20.11 -3.90
C LYS A 6 1.62 -18.95 -3.29
N TYR A 7 0.71 -19.26 -2.37
CA TYR A 7 -0.03 -18.27 -1.58
C TYR A 7 0.32 -18.42 -0.11
N ARG A 8 0.51 -17.30 0.57
CA ARG A 8 0.90 -17.21 1.97
C ARG A 8 -0.10 -16.34 2.71
N ARG A 9 -0.39 -16.69 3.96
CA ARG A 9 -1.18 -15.84 4.85
C ARG A 9 -0.39 -14.54 5.12
N LEU A 10 -1.06 -13.39 5.01
CA LEU A 10 -0.48 -12.09 5.31
C LEU A 10 -0.50 -11.84 6.82
N GLY A 11 0.63 -12.06 7.48
CA GLY A 11 0.77 -11.85 8.92
C GLY A 11 -0.25 -12.66 9.72
N LYS A 12 -0.97 -11.97 10.63
CA LYS A 12 -2.02 -12.58 11.47
C LYS A 12 -3.43 -12.47 10.85
N THR A 13 -3.55 -11.90 9.66
CA THR A 13 -4.85 -11.71 8.99
C THR A 13 -5.38 -13.01 8.39
N GLU A 14 -6.62 -12.99 7.92
CA GLU A 14 -7.23 -14.07 7.12
C GLU A 14 -7.00 -13.88 5.61
N ILE A 15 -6.12 -12.95 5.21
CA ILE A 15 -5.84 -12.63 3.81
C ILE A 15 -4.71 -13.52 3.30
N PHE A 16 -4.91 -14.15 2.14
CA PHE A 16 -3.89 -14.96 1.46
C PHE A 16 -3.36 -14.25 0.22
N VAL A 17 -2.08 -13.86 0.26
CA VAL A 17 -1.39 -13.15 -0.83
C VAL A 17 -0.47 -14.09 -1.59
N SER A 18 -0.27 -13.83 -2.88
CA SER A 18 0.77 -14.50 -3.67
C SER A 18 2.15 -14.24 -3.05
N GLU A 19 3.02 -15.26 -3.05
CA GLU A 19 4.38 -15.19 -2.50
C GLU A 19 5.23 -14.09 -3.17
N ILE A 20 4.88 -13.75 -4.41
CA ILE A 20 5.40 -12.60 -5.14
C ILE A 20 4.24 -11.62 -5.35
N GLY A 21 4.46 -10.35 -4.99
CA GLY A 21 3.53 -9.24 -5.25
C GLY A 21 3.98 -8.38 -6.43
N PHE A 22 3.09 -7.52 -6.91
CA PHE A 22 3.40 -6.49 -7.91
C PHE A 22 3.60 -5.13 -7.23
N GLY A 23 4.82 -4.59 -7.28
CA GLY A 23 5.13 -3.24 -6.81
C GLY A 23 4.84 -2.19 -7.89
N ALA A 24 3.97 -1.22 -7.58
CA ALA A 24 3.39 -0.32 -8.58
C ALA A 24 3.98 1.11 -8.58
N TRP A 25 5.15 1.33 -7.94
CA TRP A 25 5.84 2.63 -8.07
C TRP A 25 6.23 2.90 -9.53
N GLY A 26 6.73 1.86 -10.22
CA GLY A 26 7.16 1.95 -11.60
C GLY A 26 6.10 2.49 -12.56
N ILE A 27 4.88 1.98 -12.44
CA ILE A 27 3.75 2.40 -13.29
C ILE A 27 3.19 3.78 -12.95
N GLY A 28 3.66 4.41 -11.87
CA GLY A 28 3.27 5.77 -11.51
C GLY A 28 3.76 6.80 -12.54
N GLY A 29 4.88 6.54 -13.21
CA GLY A 29 5.41 7.41 -14.25
C GLY A 29 6.04 8.70 -13.73
N ILE A 30 5.85 9.78 -14.49
CA ILE A 30 6.43 11.08 -14.19
C ILE A 30 5.68 11.76 -13.05
N SER A 31 6.44 12.27 -12.08
CA SER A 31 5.97 13.13 -11.00
C SER A 31 7.04 14.19 -10.72
N LYS A 32 6.74 15.16 -9.85
CA LYS A 32 7.77 16.09 -9.38
C LYS A 32 8.74 15.40 -8.41
N GLY A 33 9.98 15.88 -8.38
CA GLY A 33 11.01 15.48 -7.43
C GLY A 33 11.78 14.19 -7.77
N ALA A 34 12.78 13.89 -6.95
CA ALA A 34 13.71 12.77 -7.12
C ALA A 34 13.07 11.37 -7.00
N THR A 35 11.81 11.31 -6.59
CA THR A 35 11.03 10.08 -6.42
C THR A 35 10.14 9.77 -7.64
N SER A 36 10.26 10.56 -8.71
CA SER A 36 9.69 10.18 -10.00
C SER A 36 10.36 8.92 -10.55
N TYR A 37 9.57 8.02 -11.13
CA TYR A 37 10.11 6.84 -11.79
C TYR A 37 10.60 7.14 -13.21
N GLY A 38 10.13 8.23 -13.82
CA GLY A 38 10.41 8.62 -15.20
C GLY A 38 9.25 8.30 -16.17
N PRO A 39 9.45 8.52 -17.48
CA PRO A 39 8.41 8.30 -18.49
C PRO A 39 7.97 6.84 -18.54
N THR A 40 6.65 6.62 -18.51
CA THR A 40 6.03 5.31 -18.69
C THR A 40 4.86 5.39 -19.65
N ASP A 41 4.59 4.30 -20.35
CA ASP A 41 3.42 4.13 -21.21
C ASP A 41 2.34 3.34 -20.48
N ASP A 42 1.15 3.94 -20.33
CA ASP A 42 0.00 3.34 -19.67
C ASP A 42 -0.40 2.00 -20.29
N SER A 43 -0.27 1.87 -21.60
CA SER A 43 -0.64 0.62 -22.28
C SER A 43 0.27 -0.52 -21.81
N SER A 44 1.57 -0.26 -21.65
CA SER A 44 2.56 -1.20 -21.12
C SER A 44 2.32 -1.50 -19.64
N SER A 45 2.00 -0.48 -18.84
CA SER A 45 1.62 -0.63 -17.43
C SER A 45 0.39 -1.55 -17.26
N ILE A 46 -0.65 -1.33 -18.05
CA ILE A 46 -1.87 -2.15 -18.04
C ILE A 46 -1.57 -3.58 -18.49
N ARG A 47 -0.73 -3.78 -19.52
CA ARG A 47 -0.30 -5.13 -19.92
C ARG A 47 0.46 -5.83 -18.80
N ALA A 48 1.34 -5.14 -18.08
CA ALA A 48 2.09 -5.70 -16.95
C ALA A 48 1.17 -6.11 -15.79
N LEU A 49 0.19 -5.28 -15.44
CA LEU A 49 -0.82 -5.59 -14.41
C LEU A 49 -1.64 -6.84 -14.76
N ASN A 50 -2.15 -6.92 -15.99
CA ASN A 50 -2.90 -8.10 -16.44
C ASN A 50 -2.03 -9.35 -16.49
N TYR A 51 -0.80 -9.23 -17.02
CA TYR A 51 0.14 -10.35 -17.06
C TYR A 51 0.45 -10.88 -15.66
N ALA A 52 0.67 -10.00 -14.68
CA ALA A 52 0.87 -10.40 -13.28
C ALA A 52 -0.33 -11.21 -12.76
N LEU A 53 -1.55 -10.72 -12.97
CA LEU A 53 -2.78 -11.41 -12.57
C LEU A 53 -2.93 -12.77 -13.26
N ASP A 54 -2.66 -12.85 -14.57
CA ASP A 54 -2.73 -14.08 -15.36
C ASP A 54 -1.69 -15.12 -14.92
N ARG A 55 -0.57 -14.68 -14.32
CA ARG A 55 0.45 -15.55 -13.71
C ARG A 55 0.16 -15.90 -12.24
N GLY A 56 -1.01 -15.54 -11.73
CA GLY A 56 -1.48 -15.89 -10.39
C GLY A 56 -1.08 -14.90 -9.29
N ILE A 57 -0.44 -13.77 -9.62
CA ILE A 57 -0.22 -12.70 -8.63
C ILE A 57 -1.57 -12.09 -8.27
N ASN A 58 -1.90 -12.09 -6.98
CA ASN A 58 -3.12 -11.47 -6.49
C ASN A 58 -2.84 -10.22 -5.65
N PHE A 59 -1.59 -9.95 -5.25
CA PHE A 59 -1.26 -8.83 -4.36
C PHE A 59 -0.56 -7.69 -5.10
N PHE A 60 -1.16 -6.50 -5.06
CA PHE A 60 -0.70 -5.30 -5.77
C PHE A 60 -0.47 -4.16 -4.76
N ASP A 61 0.77 -3.70 -4.62
CA ASP A 61 1.16 -2.62 -3.70
C ASP A 61 1.38 -1.31 -4.46
N THR A 62 0.67 -0.26 -4.03
CA THR A 62 0.76 1.09 -4.59
C THR A 62 0.81 2.14 -3.46
N SER A 63 0.66 3.42 -3.78
CA SER A 63 0.55 4.53 -2.83
C SER A 63 -0.10 5.73 -3.51
N ASN A 64 -0.80 6.54 -2.72
CA ASN A 64 -1.38 7.81 -3.16
C ASN A 64 -0.36 8.78 -3.80
N VAL A 65 0.93 8.66 -3.48
CA VAL A 65 1.98 9.55 -4.03
C VAL A 65 2.69 9.01 -5.27
N TYR A 66 2.47 7.75 -5.67
CA TYR A 66 3.11 7.18 -6.86
C TYR A 66 2.51 7.79 -8.13
N GLY A 67 3.26 8.66 -8.80
CA GLY A 67 2.75 9.45 -9.92
C GLY A 67 1.62 10.38 -9.52
N GLU A 68 1.64 10.92 -8.29
CA GLU A 68 0.56 11.78 -7.75
C GLU A 68 -0.82 11.11 -7.83
N GLY A 69 -0.86 9.78 -7.63
CA GLY A 69 -2.07 8.95 -7.67
C GLY A 69 -2.34 8.31 -9.03
N HIS A 70 -1.49 8.56 -10.04
CA HIS A 70 -1.60 7.92 -11.34
C HIS A 70 -1.53 6.38 -11.24
N SER A 71 -0.63 5.84 -10.42
CA SER A 71 -0.51 4.39 -10.19
C SER A 71 -1.83 3.76 -9.69
N GLU A 72 -2.48 4.38 -8.70
CA GLU A 72 -3.78 3.95 -8.20
C GLU A 72 -4.87 4.01 -9.29
N SER A 73 -4.83 5.02 -10.14
CA SER A 73 -5.79 5.20 -11.24
C SER A 73 -5.65 4.11 -12.30
N LEU A 74 -4.42 3.69 -12.62
CA LEU A 74 -4.14 2.57 -13.52
C LEU A 74 -4.62 1.24 -12.96
N ILE A 75 -4.35 0.97 -11.68
CA ILE A 75 -4.83 -0.24 -10.99
C ILE A 75 -6.35 -0.26 -10.97
N GLY A 76 -6.99 0.85 -10.57
CA GLY A 76 -8.45 0.96 -10.51
C GLY A 76 -9.13 0.78 -11.87
N LYS A 77 -8.55 1.33 -12.93
CA LYS A 77 -9.03 1.12 -14.31
C LYS A 77 -8.87 -0.35 -14.74
N THR A 78 -7.75 -0.98 -14.42
CA THR A 78 -7.41 -2.33 -14.88
C THR A 78 -8.28 -3.39 -14.20
N PHE A 79 -8.48 -3.28 -12.89
CA PHE A 79 -9.13 -4.34 -12.10
C PHE A 79 -10.60 -4.07 -11.78
N LEU A 80 -11.22 -3.02 -12.34
CA LEU A 80 -12.61 -2.65 -12.08
C LEU A 80 -13.60 -3.82 -12.19
N LYS A 81 -13.40 -4.72 -13.18
CA LYS A 81 -14.29 -5.86 -13.45
C LYS A 81 -13.88 -7.15 -12.72
N VAL A 82 -12.76 -7.14 -12.00
CA VAL A 82 -12.15 -8.32 -11.35
C VAL A 82 -11.65 -7.97 -9.95
N ARG A 83 -12.29 -7.00 -9.29
CA ARG A 83 -11.84 -6.45 -8.00
C ARG A 83 -11.76 -7.50 -6.90
N ASP A 84 -12.63 -8.51 -6.96
CA ASP A 84 -12.69 -9.67 -6.09
C ASP A 84 -11.53 -10.67 -6.28
N ARG A 85 -10.84 -10.60 -7.42
CA ARG A 85 -9.68 -11.45 -7.74
C ARG A 85 -8.34 -10.85 -7.32
N VAL A 86 -8.33 -9.60 -6.88
CA VAL A 86 -7.10 -8.88 -6.51
C VAL A 86 -7.17 -8.37 -5.07
N LEU A 87 -6.01 -8.27 -4.45
CA LEU A 87 -5.76 -7.72 -3.14
C LEU A 87 -4.91 -6.46 -3.31
N ILE A 88 -5.47 -5.31 -2.97
CA ILE A 88 -4.80 -4.02 -3.18
C ILE A 88 -4.31 -3.48 -1.83
N ALA A 89 -3.00 -3.25 -1.77
CA ALA A 89 -2.35 -2.50 -0.71
C ALA A 89 -2.08 -1.06 -1.18
N THR A 90 -2.50 -0.07 -0.40
CA THR A 90 -2.11 1.33 -0.64
C THR A 90 -1.69 2.00 0.65
N LYS A 91 -1.15 3.21 0.54
CA LYS A 91 -0.54 3.94 1.66
C LYS A 91 -1.15 5.33 1.81
N VAL A 92 -1.14 5.84 3.03
CA VAL A 92 -1.59 7.18 3.41
C VAL A 92 -0.58 7.85 4.35
N GLY A 93 -0.73 9.16 4.55
CA GLY A 93 0.10 9.98 5.44
C GLY A 93 1.00 10.97 4.69
N LEU A 94 1.54 10.56 3.53
CA LEU A 94 2.21 11.51 2.64
C LEU A 94 1.19 12.30 1.82
N ILE A 95 1.40 13.61 1.70
CA ILE A 95 0.64 14.50 0.80
C ILE A 95 1.22 14.39 -0.61
N ASN A 96 2.53 14.62 -0.72
CA ASN A 96 3.39 14.39 -1.88
C ASN A 96 4.82 14.13 -1.35
N TYR A 97 5.83 14.26 -2.21
CA TYR A 97 7.24 14.06 -1.82
C TYR A 97 7.99 15.35 -1.47
N GLU A 98 7.35 16.51 -1.59
CA GLU A 98 7.94 17.83 -1.33
C GLU A 98 7.50 18.38 0.03
N GLU A 99 6.31 18.02 0.48
CA GLU A 99 5.71 18.47 1.74
C GLU A 99 6.00 17.49 2.90
N PRO A 100 6.05 17.99 4.15
CA PRO A 100 6.08 17.14 5.33
C PRO A 100 4.91 16.16 5.35
N ALA A 101 5.17 14.95 5.84
CA ALA A 101 4.12 13.97 6.08
C ALA A 101 3.11 14.50 7.13
N ASP A 102 1.82 14.23 6.92
CA ASP A 102 0.75 14.60 7.84
C ASP A 102 -0.05 13.35 8.23
N PHE A 103 0.11 12.93 9.48
CA PHE A 103 -0.61 11.78 10.05
C PHE A 103 -1.82 12.19 10.90
N SER A 104 -2.33 13.41 10.75
CA SER A 104 -3.60 13.81 11.33
C SER A 104 -4.75 12.98 10.76
N ILE A 105 -5.76 12.68 11.58
CA ILE A 105 -6.93 11.91 11.13
C ILE A 105 -7.64 12.57 9.94
N LYS A 106 -7.57 13.91 9.85
CA LYS A 106 -8.07 14.67 8.72
C LYS A 106 -7.35 14.27 7.43
N ASN A 107 -6.02 14.38 7.38
CA ASN A 107 -5.26 14.03 6.17
C ASN A 107 -5.35 12.54 5.84
N LEU A 108 -5.26 11.66 6.84
CA LEU A 108 -5.41 10.21 6.62
C LEU A 108 -6.76 9.87 5.98
N SER A 109 -7.85 10.49 6.45
CA SER A 109 -9.18 10.28 5.89
C SER A 109 -9.32 10.86 4.47
N THR A 110 -8.79 12.06 4.23
CA THR A 110 -8.80 12.69 2.89
C THR A 110 -8.00 11.86 1.88
N SER A 111 -6.81 11.39 2.28
CA SER A 111 -5.94 10.56 1.45
C SER A 111 -6.63 9.24 1.10
N LEU A 112 -7.20 8.55 2.09
CA LEU A 112 -7.98 7.31 1.87
C LEU A 112 -9.16 7.52 0.91
N GLN A 113 -9.94 8.59 1.08
CA GLN A 113 -11.04 8.91 0.15
C GLN A 113 -10.55 9.13 -1.28
N GLY A 114 -9.42 9.82 -1.43
CA GLY A 114 -8.76 9.99 -2.73
C GLY A 114 -8.35 8.65 -3.35
N SER A 115 -7.74 7.77 -2.56
CA SER A 115 -7.33 6.43 -2.99
C SER A 115 -8.53 5.57 -3.42
N LEU A 116 -9.61 5.53 -2.64
CA LEU A 116 -10.84 4.80 -2.99
C LEU A 116 -11.41 5.28 -4.34
N LYS A 117 -11.44 6.60 -4.56
CA LYS A 117 -11.91 7.20 -5.82
C LYS A 117 -11.04 6.79 -7.02
N ARG A 118 -9.71 6.87 -6.88
CA ARG A 118 -8.77 6.51 -7.97
C ARG A 118 -8.77 5.02 -8.26
N LEU A 119 -8.82 4.19 -7.22
CA LEU A 119 -8.91 2.74 -7.30
C LEU A 119 -10.30 2.23 -7.73
N LYS A 120 -11.31 3.11 -7.77
CA LYS A 120 -12.70 2.80 -8.15
C LYS A 120 -13.28 1.63 -7.34
N THR A 121 -13.06 1.66 -6.04
CA THR A 121 -13.47 0.64 -5.07
C THR A 121 -13.97 1.32 -3.80
N ASP A 122 -14.79 0.64 -3.02
CA ASP A 122 -15.31 1.08 -1.72
C ASP A 122 -14.51 0.51 -0.54
N TYR A 123 -13.60 -0.44 -0.79
CA TYR A 123 -12.69 -0.99 0.22
C TYR A 123 -11.24 -1.17 -0.26
N ILE A 124 -10.32 -1.20 0.72
CA ILE A 124 -8.89 -1.51 0.58
C ILE A 124 -8.55 -2.80 1.34
N ASP A 125 -7.79 -3.71 0.73
CA ASP A 125 -7.42 -4.96 1.40
C ASP A 125 -6.39 -4.73 2.50
N LEU A 126 -5.36 -3.92 2.20
CA LEU A 126 -4.36 -3.51 3.18
C LEU A 126 -4.11 -2.00 3.09
N LEU A 127 -4.51 -1.27 4.11
CA LEU A 127 -4.16 0.15 4.23
C LEU A 127 -2.90 0.31 5.09
N GLN A 128 -1.92 1.06 4.61
CA GLN A 128 -0.65 1.25 5.31
C GLN A 128 -0.37 2.72 5.65
N LEU A 129 0.22 2.99 6.82
CA LEU A 129 0.88 4.28 7.04
C LEU A 129 2.23 4.31 6.34
N HIS A 130 2.50 5.39 5.61
CA HIS A 130 3.71 5.51 4.79
C HIS A 130 4.85 6.20 5.57
N ASN A 131 5.71 5.42 6.22
CA ASN A 131 6.88 5.90 6.98
C ASN A 131 6.55 6.92 8.09
N PRO A 132 5.63 6.62 9.04
CA PRO A 132 5.41 7.49 10.19
C PRO A 132 6.67 7.58 11.06
N SER A 133 6.90 8.74 11.67
CA SER A 133 8.01 8.89 12.62
C SER A 133 7.74 8.10 13.92
N PRO A 134 8.78 7.73 14.69
CA PRO A 134 8.61 7.11 16.00
C PRO A 134 7.71 7.91 16.94
N TYR A 135 7.75 9.25 16.86
CA TYR A 135 6.87 10.12 17.65
C TYR A 135 5.40 9.89 17.33
N ILE A 136 5.05 9.83 16.03
CA ILE A 136 3.67 9.54 15.59
C ILE A 136 3.23 8.15 16.06
N ILE A 137 4.09 7.14 15.89
CA ILE A 137 3.79 5.76 16.31
C ILE A 137 3.46 5.70 17.81
N GLN A 138 4.18 6.45 18.64
CA GLN A 138 4.04 6.38 20.10
C GLN A 138 2.91 7.25 20.65
N HIS A 139 2.60 8.40 20.02
CA HIS A 139 1.77 9.43 20.65
C HIS A 139 0.43 9.68 19.94
N ASN A 140 0.26 9.23 18.70
CA ASN A 140 -0.98 9.46 17.96
C ASN A 140 -1.97 8.29 18.12
N HIS A 141 -2.56 8.18 19.31
CA HIS A 141 -3.49 7.11 19.65
C HIS A 141 -4.80 7.13 18.85
N ASP A 142 -5.17 8.28 18.28
CA ASP A 142 -6.39 8.43 17.47
C ASP A 142 -6.36 7.56 16.21
N ILE A 143 -5.15 7.22 15.72
CA ILE A 143 -4.96 6.34 14.56
C ILE A 143 -5.68 5.01 14.76
N MET A 144 -5.57 4.41 15.94
CA MET A 144 -6.20 3.11 16.19
C MET A 144 -7.72 3.18 16.28
N THR A 145 -8.24 4.26 16.86
CA THR A 145 -9.69 4.51 16.86
C THR A 145 -10.21 4.69 15.42
N TRP A 146 -9.43 5.35 14.57
CA TRP A 146 -9.74 5.52 13.16
C TRP A 146 -9.67 4.19 12.38
N VAL A 147 -8.61 3.41 12.55
CA VAL A 147 -8.43 2.07 11.95
C VAL A 147 -9.58 1.14 12.34
N ASP A 148 -9.90 1.04 13.63
CA ASP A 148 -10.97 0.17 14.14
C ASP A 148 -12.33 0.53 13.53
N ARG A 149 -12.61 1.84 13.40
CA ARG A 149 -13.82 2.33 12.73
C ARG A 149 -13.86 1.93 11.25
N LEU A 150 -12.74 2.03 10.54
CA LEU A 150 -12.68 1.66 9.13
C LEU A 150 -12.85 0.15 8.92
N LYS A 151 -12.21 -0.68 9.77
CA LYS A 151 -12.38 -2.14 9.75
C LYS A 151 -13.83 -2.53 10.03
N LYS A 152 -14.45 -1.93 11.05
CA LYS A 152 -15.87 -2.18 11.39
C LYS A 152 -16.83 -1.79 10.25
N LYS A 153 -16.50 -0.74 9.50
CA LYS A 153 -17.27 -0.30 8.31
C LYS A 153 -16.96 -1.10 7.04
N GLY A 154 -15.99 -2.01 7.06
CA GLY A 154 -15.55 -2.76 5.88
C GLY A 154 -14.76 -1.93 4.86
N VAL A 155 -14.37 -0.69 5.19
CA VAL A 155 -13.61 0.19 4.28
C VAL A 155 -12.16 -0.29 4.13
N ILE A 156 -11.61 -0.92 5.17
CA ILE A 156 -10.31 -1.60 5.09
C ILE A 156 -10.43 -2.99 5.69
N ARG A 157 -9.70 -3.97 5.14
CA ARG A 157 -9.69 -5.35 5.69
C ARG A 157 -8.54 -5.58 6.66
N ALA A 158 -7.37 -5.00 6.38
CA ALA A 158 -6.19 -5.06 7.23
C ALA A 158 -5.48 -3.70 7.31
N PHE A 159 -4.68 -3.54 8.35
CA PHE A 159 -3.87 -2.35 8.59
C PHE A 159 -2.38 -2.70 8.72
N GLY A 160 -1.51 -1.89 8.14
CA GLY A 160 -0.06 -2.07 8.18
C GLY A 160 0.71 -0.76 8.28
N VAL A 161 2.02 -0.88 8.36
CA VAL A 161 2.92 0.28 8.42
C VAL A 161 4.18 0.00 7.62
N SER A 162 4.57 0.94 6.75
CA SER A 162 5.89 0.96 6.12
C SER A 162 6.86 1.71 7.02
N ILE A 163 8.02 1.13 7.30
CA ILE A 163 9.03 1.63 8.25
C ILE A 163 10.45 1.54 7.69
N ARG A 164 11.42 2.16 8.39
CA ARG A 164 12.83 2.19 7.98
C ARG A 164 13.78 1.52 8.98
N SER A 165 13.34 1.21 10.19
CA SER A 165 14.17 0.50 11.18
C SER A 165 13.41 -0.55 12.01
N PRO A 166 14.09 -1.60 12.52
CA PRO A 166 13.46 -2.61 13.38
C PRO A 166 12.74 -2.02 14.59
N LYS A 167 13.31 -0.96 15.20
CA LYS A 167 12.71 -0.25 16.34
C LYS A 167 11.36 0.38 15.98
N GLU A 168 11.25 0.98 14.80
CA GLU A 168 9.96 1.49 14.29
C GLU A 168 8.98 0.36 14.04
N GLY A 169 9.44 -0.77 13.50
CA GLY A 169 8.62 -1.96 13.26
C GLY A 169 8.01 -2.53 14.55
N ILE A 170 8.83 -2.70 15.59
CA ILE A 170 8.36 -3.15 16.92
C ILE A 170 7.34 -2.15 17.48
N GLY A 171 7.64 -0.84 17.42
CA GLY A 171 6.71 0.19 17.87
C GLY A 171 5.38 0.16 17.10
N ALA A 172 5.39 -0.05 15.79
CA ALA A 172 4.18 -0.17 14.98
C ALA A 172 3.35 -1.41 15.36
N ILE A 173 3.98 -2.54 15.69
CA ILE A 173 3.29 -3.74 16.16
C ILE A 173 2.67 -3.51 17.54
N GLU A 174 3.41 -2.93 18.48
CA GLU A 174 2.98 -2.79 19.87
C GLU A 174 1.96 -1.65 20.06
N GLN A 175 2.21 -0.49 19.44
CA GLN A 175 1.41 0.72 19.66
C GLN A 175 0.27 0.86 18.66
N LEU A 176 0.51 0.46 17.40
CA LEU A 176 -0.48 0.58 16.32
C LEU A 176 -1.08 -0.77 15.89
N LYS A 177 -0.80 -1.85 16.62
CA LYS A 177 -1.34 -3.20 16.34
C LYS A 177 -1.23 -3.59 14.87
N ALA A 178 -0.17 -3.15 14.19
CA ALA A 178 -0.01 -3.33 12.76
C ALA A 178 0.01 -4.82 12.40
N GLU A 179 -0.80 -5.23 11.43
CA GLU A 179 -0.93 -6.63 11.00
C GLU A 179 0.10 -7.00 9.92
N SER A 180 0.74 -6.00 9.32
CA SER A 180 1.85 -6.14 8.39
C SER A 180 2.84 -4.98 8.56
N ILE A 181 4.12 -5.28 8.34
CA ILE A 181 5.21 -4.31 8.33
C ILE A 181 5.91 -4.40 6.98
N GLN A 182 6.07 -3.27 6.30
CA GLN A 182 6.81 -3.17 5.04
C GLN A 182 8.18 -2.53 5.33
N VAL A 183 9.26 -3.22 4.96
CA VAL A 183 10.64 -2.84 5.26
C VAL A 183 11.51 -2.84 4.00
N ASN A 184 12.64 -2.14 4.06
CA ASN A 184 13.69 -2.26 3.05
C ASN A 184 14.55 -3.49 3.36
N LEU A 185 14.60 -4.44 2.43
CA LEU A 185 15.43 -5.64 2.56
C LEU A 185 15.95 -6.06 1.18
N ASN A 186 17.26 -6.19 1.04
CA ASN A 186 17.92 -6.78 -0.12
C ASN A 186 19.34 -7.23 0.25
N LEU A 187 20.07 -7.84 -0.69
CA LEU A 187 21.43 -8.34 -0.44
C LEU A 187 22.47 -7.25 -0.06
N LEU A 188 22.16 -5.97 -0.23
CA LEU A 188 23.00 -4.84 0.17
C LEU A 188 22.46 -4.10 1.41
N ASP A 189 21.19 -4.32 1.78
CA ASP A 189 20.55 -3.69 2.94
C ASP A 189 19.79 -4.73 3.77
N HIS A 190 20.38 -5.09 4.91
CA HIS A 190 19.91 -6.11 5.84
C HIS A 190 19.63 -5.50 7.22
N ARG A 191 19.43 -4.17 7.27
CA ARG A 191 19.24 -3.44 8.54
C ARG A 191 17.86 -3.64 9.16
N ALA A 192 16.90 -4.14 8.36
CA ALA A 192 15.53 -4.43 8.76
C ALA A 192 15.39 -5.76 9.50
#